data_AF-A0A957NLT5-F1
#
_entry.id   AF-A0A957NLT5-F1
#
_cell.length_a   1.000
_cell.length_b   1.000
_cell.length_c   1.000
_cell.angle_alpha   90.00
_cell.angle_beta   90.00
_cell.angle_gamma   90.00
#
_symmetry.space_group_name_H-M   'P 1'
#
loop_
_entity.id
_entity.type
_entity.pdbx_description
1 polymer ?
#
loop_
_entity_poly.entity_id
_entity_poly.type
_entity_poly.pdbx_seq_one_letter_code
_entity_poly.pdbx_strand_id
1 'polypeptide(L)'
;MEITYLVEKGRLQQEVLEKINHEIGDPAGGLALIPLDFAVTQSVRQIPRATVPEMPDRIIAATALAFGLPLVTRDQQIRAANLSTIW
;
A
#
# COMPACT_ATOMS: atom_id res chain seq x y z
N MET A 1 -5.15 -6.27 -3.41
CA MET A 1 -5.93 -6.93 -2.33
C MET A 1 -7.05 -6.03 -1.82
N GLU A 2 -6.75 -4.90 -1.19
CA GLU A 2 -7.80 -4.07 -0.56
C GLU A 2 -8.85 -3.53 -1.54
N ILE A 3 -8.44 -3.03 -2.71
CA ILE A 3 -9.38 -2.54 -3.72
C ILE A 3 -10.37 -3.65 -4.14
N THR A 4 -9.87 -4.86 -4.43
CA THR A 4 -10.71 -6.03 -4.74
C THR A 4 -11.70 -6.32 -3.62
N TYR A 5 -11.25 -6.32 -2.37
CA TYR A 5 -12.10 -6.55 -1.20
C TYR A 5 -13.17 -5.46 -1.01
N LEU A 6 -12.84 -4.20 -1.29
CA LEU A 6 -13.80 -3.10 -1.23
C LEU A 6 -14.85 -3.20 -2.34
N VAL A 7 -14.49 -3.72 -3.52
CA VAL A 7 -15.45 -4.03 -4.58
C VAL A 7 -16.36 -5.19 -4.19
N GLU A 8 -15.81 -6.27 -3.63
CA GLU A 8 -16.61 -7.40 -3.10
C GLU A 8 -17.61 -6.96 -2.02
N LYS A 9 -17.21 -5.99 -1.19
CA LYS A 9 -18.08 -5.37 -0.18
C LYS A 9 -19.10 -4.37 -0.75
N GLY A 10 -19.10 -4.11 -2.05
CA GLY A 10 -19.94 -3.09 -2.68
C GLY A 10 -19.60 -1.65 -2.26
N ARG A 11 -18.42 -1.43 -1.68
CA ARG A 11 -17.93 -0.09 -1.27
C ARG A 11 -17.25 0.66 -2.40
N LEU A 12 -16.77 -0.06 -3.41
CA LEU A 12 -16.25 0.47 -4.67
C LEU A 12 -16.97 -0.21 -5.84
N GLN A 13 -17.08 0.50 -6.95
CA GLN A 13 -17.64 -0.05 -8.19
C GLN A 13 -16.58 -0.90 -8.92
N GLN A 14 -17.03 -1.92 -9.65
CA GLN A 14 -16.15 -2.85 -10.38
C GLN A 14 -15.23 -2.13 -11.38
N GLU A 15 -15.73 -1.07 -12.00
CA GLU A 15 -15.02 -0.24 -12.98
C GLU A 15 -13.76 0.40 -12.38
N VAL A 16 -13.70 0.61 -11.06
CA VAL A 16 -12.50 1.12 -10.37
C VAL A 16 -11.38 0.09 -10.42
N LEU A 17 -11.70 -1.19 -10.13
CA LEU A 17 -10.72 -2.27 -10.18
C LEU A 17 -10.22 -2.52 -11.60
N GLU A 18 -11.11 -2.45 -12.59
CA GLU A 18 -10.77 -2.62 -14.00
C GLU A 18 -9.79 -1.55 -14.49
N LYS A 19 -10.04 -0.27 -14.15
CA LYS A 19 -9.12 0.83 -14.48
C LYS A 19 -7.74 0.62 -13.87
N ILE A 20 -7.68 0.23 -12.59
CA ILE A 20 -6.40 -0.01 -11.90
C ILE A 20 -5.64 -1.17 -12.53
N ASN A 21 -6.33 -2.26 -12.87
CA ASN A 21 -5.71 -3.41 -13.55
C ASN A 21 -5.18 -3.02 -14.94
N HIS A 22 -5.89 -2.15 -15.66
CA HIS A 22 -5.42 -1.63 -16.94
C HIS A 22 -4.13 -0.81 -16.80
N GLU A 23 -4.10 0.16 -15.88
CA GLU A 23 -2.94 1.03 -15.65
C GLU A 23 -1.70 0.26 -15.14
N ILE A 24 -1.89 -0.76 -14.29
CA ILE A 24 -0.79 -1.62 -13.82
C ILE A 24 -0.29 -2.55 -14.94
N GLY A 25 -1.16 -2.90 -15.89
CA GLY A 25 -0.84 -3.78 -17.01
C GLY A 25 -0.14 -3.08 -18.18
N ASP A 26 -0.14 -1.75 -18.23
CA ASP A 26 0.50 -0.98 -19.29
C ASP A 26 2.02 -0.89 -19.07
N PRO A 27 2.86 -1.47 -19.95
CA PRO A 27 4.32 -1.37 -19.84
C PRO A 27 4.86 0.05 -20.00
N ALA A 28 4.09 0.97 -20.59
CA ALA A 28 4.40 2.40 -20.69
C ALA A 28 3.85 3.22 -19.52
N GLY A 29 3.09 2.59 -18.61
CA GLY A 29 2.48 3.22 -17.44
C GLY A 29 3.49 3.62 -16.37
N GLY A 30 3.08 4.54 -15.51
CA GLY A 30 3.90 5.01 -14.37
C GLY A 30 3.79 4.15 -13.11
N LEU A 31 3.04 3.05 -13.15
CA LEU A 31 2.78 2.19 -12.00
C LEU A 31 3.51 0.86 -12.13
N ALA A 32 4.10 0.40 -11.04
CA ALA A 32 4.74 -0.91 -10.95
C ALA A 32 4.13 -1.70 -9.79
N LEU A 33 3.86 -2.98 -10.03
CA LEU A 33 3.39 -3.88 -8.98
C LEU A 33 4.58 -4.41 -8.16
N ILE A 34 4.56 -4.14 -6.85
CA ILE A 34 5.55 -4.69 -5.92
C ILE A 34 4.96 -5.94 -5.24
N PRO A 35 5.61 -7.12 -5.35
CA PRO A 35 5.14 -8.31 -4.69
C PRO A 35 5.31 -8.23 -3.17
N LEU A 36 4.42 -8.87 -2.42
CA LEU A 36 4.63 -9.11 -1.00
C LEU A 36 5.61 -10.28 -0.85
N ASP A 37 6.87 -9.96 -0.63
CA ASP A 37 7.95 -10.93 -0.51
C ASP A 37 8.50 -11.01 0.93
N PHE A 38 9.57 -11.80 1.09
CA PHE A 38 10.22 -11.97 2.38
C PHE A 38 10.84 -10.65 2.90
N ALA A 39 11.37 -9.80 2.03
CA ALA A 39 11.98 -8.54 2.43
C ALA A 39 10.93 -7.58 3.00
N VAL A 40 9.80 -7.43 2.32
CA VAL A 40 8.65 -6.65 2.83
C VAL A 40 8.17 -7.23 4.16
N THR A 41 8.03 -8.55 4.25
CA THR A 41 7.57 -9.23 5.48
C THR A 41 8.51 -8.98 6.67
N GLN A 42 9.83 -8.95 6.45
CA GLN A 42 10.78 -8.61 7.52
C GLN A 42 10.68 -7.13 7.91
N SER A 43 10.49 -6.23 6.95
CA SER A 43 10.33 -4.79 7.20
C SER A 43 9.07 -4.44 7.99
N VAL A 44 8.01 -5.26 7.95
CA VAL A 44 6.79 -5.07 8.78
C VAL A 44 7.12 -5.02 10.28
N ARG A 45 8.16 -5.72 10.72
CA ARG A 45 8.61 -5.70 12.13
C ARG A 45 9.09 -4.33 12.57
N GLN A 46 9.52 -3.49 11.64
CA GLN A 46 9.99 -2.13 11.88
C GLN A 46 8.84 -1.12 11.95
N ILE A 47 7.61 -1.53 11.56
CA ILE A 47 6.40 -0.70 11.68
C ILE A 47 5.69 -1.05 12.99
N PRO A 48 5.75 -0.18 14.02
CA PRO A 48 5.15 -0.48 15.32
C PRO A 48 3.64 -0.59 15.21
N ARG A 49 3.09 -1.69 15.74
CA ARG A 49 1.62 -1.90 15.79
C ARG A 49 0.90 -0.84 16.61
N ALA A 50 1.59 -0.23 17.58
CA ALA A 50 1.02 0.87 18.38
C ALA A 50 0.78 2.15 17.55
N THR A 51 1.52 2.34 16.45
CA THR A 51 1.39 3.51 15.58
C THR A 51 0.51 3.23 14.37
N VAL A 52 0.68 2.07 13.74
CA VAL A 52 -0.16 1.61 12.62
C VAL A 52 -0.76 0.27 13.04
N PRO A 53 -2.01 0.21 13.50
CA PRO A 53 -2.59 -1.00 14.12
C PRO A 53 -2.91 -2.09 13.10
N GLU A 54 -3.40 -1.68 11.93
CA GLU A 54 -3.97 -2.55 10.93
C GLU A 54 -2.89 -3.25 10.09
N MET A 55 -3.04 -4.55 9.89
CA MET A 55 -2.06 -5.36 9.15
C MET A 55 -1.85 -4.85 7.70
N PRO A 56 -2.88 -4.55 6.89
CA PRO A 56 -2.70 -4.08 5.52
C PRO A 56 -1.90 -2.77 5.45
N ASP A 57 -2.21 -1.80 6.31
CA ASP A 57 -1.51 -0.51 6.38
C ASP A 57 -0.05 -0.69 6.79
N ARG A 58 0.22 -1.60 7.74
CA ARG A 58 1.60 -1.94 8.12
C ARG A 58 2.38 -2.57 6.97
N ILE A 59 1.73 -3.40 6.14
CA ILE A 59 2.36 -3.98 4.95
C ILE A 59 2.69 -2.86 3.95
N ILE A 60 1.76 -1.95 3.67
CA ILE A 60 1.99 -0.82 2.76
C ILE A 60 3.15 0.06 3.26
N ALA A 61 3.14 0.41 4.54
CA ALA A 61 4.20 1.16 5.21
C ALA A 61 5.57 0.45 5.14
N ALA A 62 5.58 -0.86 5.38
CA ALA A 62 6.78 -1.69 5.31
C ALA A 62 7.32 -1.82 3.89
N THR A 63 6.46 -1.85 2.87
CA THR A 63 6.87 -1.85 1.47
C THR A 63 7.60 -0.54 1.15
N ALA A 64 7.05 0.62 1.52
CA ALA A 64 7.73 1.90 1.32
C ALA A 64 9.11 1.94 2.02
N LEU A 65 9.16 1.46 3.27
CA LEU A 65 10.41 1.36 4.04
C LEU A 65 11.44 0.41 3.40
N ALA A 66 11.02 -0.77 2.95
CA ALA A 66 11.91 -1.78 2.34
C ALA A 66 12.57 -1.28 1.05
N PHE A 67 11.87 -0.43 0.29
CA PHE A 67 12.36 0.13 -0.97
C PHE A 67 12.97 1.53 -0.82
N GLY A 68 12.98 2.10 0.40
CA GLY A 68 13.48 3.45 0.65
C GLY A 68 12.70 4.55 -0.07
N LEU A 69 11.41 4.31 -0.36
CA LEU A 69 10.55 5.22 -1.09
C LEU A 69 9.65 6.02 -0.14
N PRO A 70 9.31 7.28 -0.47
CA PRO A 70 8.27 7.99 0.26
C PRO A 70 6.90 7.34 0.01
N LEU A 71 6.08 7.26 1.05
CA LEU A 71 4.70 6.77 0.93
C LEU A 71 3.73 7.92 0.70
N VAL A 72 2.98 7.87 -0.40
CA VAL A 72 1.87 8.81 -0.65
C VAL A 72 0.68 8.39 0.21
N THR A 73 0.34 9.16 1.24
CA THR A 73 -0.75 8.78 2.15
C THR A 73 -1.38 9.95 2.92
N ARG A 74 -2.71 9.94 2.93
CA ARG A 74 -3.61 10.88 3.65
C ARG A 74 -3.72 10.51 5.13
N ASP A 75 -3.42 9.27 5.44
CA ASP A 75 -3.61 8.66 6.75
C ASP A 75 -2.70 9.31 7.81
N GLN A 76 -3.27 9.74 8.92
CA GLN A 76 -2.53 10.43 9.98
C GLN A 76 -1.66 9.47 10.80
N GLN A 77 -2.11 8.23 11.00
CA GLN A 77 -1.38 7.23 11.77
C GLN A 77 -0.12 6.79 11.01
N ILE A 78 -0.24 6.59 9.69
CA ILE A 78 0.93 6.29 8.84
C ILE A 78 1.89 7.47 8.77
N ARG A 79 1.39 8.71 8.65
CA ARG A 79 2.25 9.92 8.66
C ARG A 79 2.93 10.17 10.00
N ALA A 80 2.33 9.71 11.10
CA ALA A 80 2.94 9.74 12.42
C ALA A 80 3.96 8.61 12.64
N ALA A 81 3.99 7.60 11.77
CA ALA A 81 5.05 6.61 11.75
C ALA A 81 6.35 7.25 11.25
N ASN A 82 7.49 6.73 11.70
CA ASN A 82 8.82 7.23 11.34
C ASN A 82 9.19 6.86 9.88
N LEU A 83 8.40 7.35 8.92
CA LEU A 83 8.47 7.07 7.48
C LEU A 83 8.46 8.38 6.70
N SER A 84 9.13 8.40 5.56
CA SER A 84 8.98 9.50 4.61
C SER A 84 7.61 9.42 3.96
N THR A 85 6.83 10.50 4.02
CA THR A 85 5.48 10.55 3.43
C THR A 85 5.27 11.80 2.59
N ILE A 86 4.47 11.68 1.54
CA ILE A 86 4.00 12.80 0.70
C ILE A 86 2.48 12.89 0.84
N TRP A 87 1.96 14.12 0.96
CA TRP A 87 0.54 14.38 1.13
C TRP A 87 0.03 15.54 0.27
#